data_AF-A0A7S0QGK0-F1
#
_entry.id   AF-A0A7S0QGK0-F1
#
_cell.length_a   1.000
_cell.length_b   1.000
_cell.length_c   1.000
_cell.angle_alpha   90.00
_cell.angle_beta   90.00
_cell.angle_gamma   90.00
#
_symmetry.space_group_name_H-M   'P 1'
#
loop_
_entity.id
_entity.type
_entity.pdbx_description
1 polymer ?
#
loop_
_entity_poly.entity_id
_entity_poly.type
_entity_poly.pdbx_seq_one_letter_code
_entity_poly.pdbx_strand_id
1 'polypeptide(L)'
;AGGAKPTKIDLPPPAKFSAYCLPEKAINPEQRPRVYGAKSTNLVQVRRTLPEWIQTPRSAVVPFGVFEKVLEAPANAAVAADYAKLAAEATAVATNGGDPHGVLARLRATVLRLEAPEPLVKEVLTALRASDIIKAGELEGKEWDGA
;
A
#
# COMPACT_ATOMS: atom_id res chain seq x y z
N ALA A 1 -30.85 -18.78 18.37
CA ALA A 1 -29.44 -18.38 18.24
C ALA A 1 -29.33 -17.37 17.11
N GLY A 2 -29.17 -16.08 17.44
CA GLY A 2 -29.13 -15.00 16.46
C GLY A 2 -27.74 -14.91 15.82
N GLY A 3 -27.58 -15.41 14.60
CA GLY A 3 -26.39 -15.15 13.79
C GLY A 3 -26.34 -13.68 13.41
N ALA A 4 -25.26 -12.99 13.75
CA ALA A 4 -25.03 -11.61 13.32
C ALA A 4 -25.11 -11.55 11.78
N LYS A 5 -25.99 -10.70 11.24
CA LYS A 5 -26.06 -10.44 9.80
C LYS A 5 -24.67 -9.98 9.32
N PRO A 6 -24.18 -10.47 8.17
CA PRO A 6 -22.93 -9.99 7.62
C PRO A 6 -23.07 -8.49 7.34
N THR A 7 -22.38 -7.66 8.11
CA THR A 7 -22.22 -6.24 7.83
C THR A 7 -21.43 -6.11 6.55
N LYS A 8 -22.13 -5.89 5.44
CA LYS A 8 -21.51 -5.57 4.16
C LYS A 8 -20.87 -4.20 4.32
N ILE A 9 -19.55 -4.17 4.46
CA ILE A 9 -18.78 -2.93 4.50
C ILE A 9 -18.79 -2.39 3.06
N ASP A 10 -19.59 -1.36 2.83
CA ASP A 10 -19.61 -0.65 1.55
C ASP A 10 -18.40 0.27 1.50
N LEU A 11 -17.35 -0.18 0.81
CA LEU A 11 -16.16 0.62 0.58
C LEU A 11 -16.29 1.31 -0.79
N PRO A 12 -16.08 2.63 -0.87
CA PRO A 12 -16.05 3.29 -2.16
C PRO A 12 -14.89 2.70 -2.99
N PRO A 13 -15.06 2.54 -4.31
CA PRO A 13 -14.02 1.96 -5.14
C PRO A 13 -12.75 2.83 -5.06
N PRO A 14 -11.56 2.20 -4.98
CA PRO A 14 -10.30 2.92 -4.88
C PRO A 14 -10.13 3.86 -6.08
N ALA A 15 -9.47 4.99 -5.84
CA ALA A 15 -9.10 5.93 -6.89
C ALA A 15 -8.05 5.29 -7.82
N LYS A 16 -8.01 5.79 -9.06
CA LYS A 16 -6.92 5.44 -9.98
C LYS A 16 -5.59 5.97 -9.45
N PHE A 17 -4.51 5.32 -9.84
CA PHE A 17 -3.15 5.75 -9.55
C PHE A 17 -2.96 7.25 -9.85
N SER A 18 -2.39 7.97 -8.89
CA SER A 18 -2.08 9.40 -9.02
C SER A 18 -0.61 9.74 -8.70
N ALA A 19 0.02 8.97 -7.81
CA ALA A 19 1.41 9.11 -7.38
C ALA A 19 1.86 7.81 -6.71
N TYR A 20 3.17 7.58 -6.66
CA TYR A 20 3.78 6.44 -5.96
C TYR A 20 3.87 6.66 -4.45
N CYS A 21 4.13 7.89 -4.01
CA CYS A 21 4.14 8.23 -2.59
C CYS A 21 3.78 9.70 -2.38
N LEU A 22 3.07 9.99 -1.29
CA LEU A 22 2.68 11.34 -0.91
C LEU A 22 3.12 11.65 0.52
N PRO A 23 3.65 12.86 0.78
CA PRO A 23 3.91 13.29 2.15
C PRO A 23 2.59 13.46 2.91
N GLU A 24 2.63 13.33 4.24
CA GLU A 24 1.42 13.46 5.07
C GLU A 24 0.67 14.78 4.84
N LYS A 25 1.40 15.89 4.62
CA LYS A 25 0.83 17.22 4.35
C LYS A 25 -0.03 17.27 3.08
N ALA A 26 0.18 16.36 2.13
CA ALA A 26 -0.59 16.26 0.89
C ALA A 26 -1.85 15.39 1.03
N ILE A 27 -2.06 14.74 2.18
CA ILE A 27 -3.27 13.96 2.45
C ILE A 27 -4.42 14.91 2.77
N ASN A 28 -5.46 14.90 1.92
CA ASN A 28 -6.71 15.57 2.21
C ASN A 28 -7.72 14.57 2.84
N PRO A 29 -8.07 14.70 4.14
CA PRO A 29 -9.05 13.82 4.79
C PRO A 29 -10.44 13.87 4.15
N GLU A 30 -10.79 14.97 3.48
CA GLU A 30 -12.09 15.14 2.81
C GLU A 30 -12.22 14.31 1.53
N GLN A 31 -11.10 13.91 0.91
CA GLN A 31 -11.11 13.05 -0.28
C GLN A 31 -11.56 11.60 0.01
N ARG A 32 -12.00 11.31 1.25
CA ARG A 32 -12.47 10.01 1.76
C ARG A 32 -11.39 8.91 1.60
N PRO A 33 -11.59 7.68 2.13
CA PRO A 33 -10.61 6.60 2.02
C PRO A 33 -10.23 6.19 0.58
N ARG A 34 -10.83 6.78 -0.46
CA ARG A 34 -10.66 6.40 -1.87
C ARG A 34 -9.22 6.48 -2.37
N VAL A 35 -8.43 7.44 -1.90
CA VAL A 35 -7.06 7.65 -2.42
C VAL A 35 -6.01 7.00 -1.53
N TYR A 36 -6.15 7.16 -0.21
CA TYR A 36 -5.09 6.84 0.76
C TYR A 36 -5.42 5.67 1.68
N GLY A 37 -6.65 5.14 1.63
CA GLY A 37 -7.17 4.16 2.59
C GLY A 37 -7.62 4.79 3.91
N ALA A 38 -8.47 4.06 4.64
CA ALA A 38 -9.13 4.58 5.85
C ALA A 38 -8.14 4.85 6.99
N LYS A 39 -7.10 4.02 7.13
CA LYS A 39 -6.07 4.19 8.16
C LYS A 39 -5.33 5.52 8.00
N SER A 40 -4.83 5.80 6.80
CA SER A 40 -4.07 7.01 6.50
C SER A 40 -4.91 8.27 6.70
N THR A 41 -6.17 8.25 6.23
CA THR A 41 -7.14 9.34 6.46
C THR A 41 -7.37 9.57 7.95
N ASN A 42 -7.61 8.51 8.73
CA ASN A 42 -7.87 8.63 10.16
C ASN A 42 -6.64 9.12 10.93
N LEU A 43 -5.42 8.67 10.58
CA LEU A 43 -4.19 9.15 11.22
C LEU A 43 -4.04 10.67 11.07
N VAL A 44 -4.26 11.21 9.88
CA VAL A 44 -4.20 12.66 9.63
C VAL A 44 -5.31 13.40 10.35
N GLN A 45 -6.53 12.84 10.37
CA GLN A 45 -7.65 13.44 11.09
C GLN A 45 -7.42 13.49 12.60
N VAL A 46 -6.92 12.40 13.18
CA VAL A 46 -6.54 12.33 14.60
C VAL A 46 -5.47 13.38 14.89
N ARG A 47 -4.40 13.45 14.08
CA ARG A 47 -3.34 14.44 14.29
C ARG A 47 -3.83 15.89 14.27
N ARG A 48 -4.80 16.22 13.41
CA ARG A 48 -5.41 17.56 13.35
C ARG A 48 -6.31 17.90 14.54
N THR A 49 -6.74 16.91 15.31
CA THR A 49 -7.64 17.07 16.46
C THR A 49 -6.94 16.94 17.80
N LEU A 50 -5.76 16.32 17.83
CA LEU A 50 -4.98 16.15 19.05
C LEU A 50 -4.36 17.48 19.52
N PRO A 51 -4.28 17.71 20.84
CA PRO A 51 -3.50 18.80 21.40
C PRO A 51 -2.00 18.68 21.07
N GLU A 52 -1.30 19.81 21.00
CA GLU A 52 0.13 19.87 20.64
C GLU A 52 1.05 19.04 21.55
N TRP A 53 0.67 18.81 22.81
CA TRP A 53 1.46 17.97 23.72
C TRP A 53 1.42 16.48 23.37
N ILE A 54 0.47 16.04 22.52
CA ILE A 54 0.42 14.67 22.00
C ILE A 54 1.17 14.63 20.67
N GLN A 55 2.44 14.25 20.75
CA GLN A 55 3.29 14.09 19.57
C GLN A 55 2.96 12.76 18.87
N THR A 56 2.49 12.81 17.62
CA THR A 56 2.30 11.62 16.78
C THR A 56 3.51 11.41 15.86
N PRO A 57 3.85 10.14 15.52
CA PRO A 57 4.90 9.86 14.55
C PRO A 57 4.63 10.53 13.20
N ARG A 58 5.70 11.03 12.58
CA ARG A 58 5.67 11.56 11.20
C ARG A 58 5.40 10.42 10.22
N SER A 59 4.63 10.67 9.16
CA SER A 59 4.26 9.63 8.20
C SER A 59 4.33 10.10 6.74
N ALA A 60 4.29 9.13 5.83
CA ALA A 60 4.05 9.31 4.40
C ALA A 60 3.16 8.15 3.93
N VAL A 61 2.48 8.30 2.80
CA VAL A 61 1.51 7.30 2.32
C VAL A 61 1.80 6.84 0.91
N VAL A 62 1.70 5.53 0.71
CA VAL A 62 1.63 4.87 -0.60
C VAL A 62 0.14 4.76 -0.98
N PRO A 63 -0.35 5.51 -1.98
CA PRO A 63 -1.77 5.53 -2.33
C PRO A 63 -2.25 4.24 -3.02
N PHE A 64 -3.57 4.12 -3.21
CA PHE A 64 -4.13 3.08 -4.06
C PHE A 64 -3.67 3.21 -5.52
N GLY A 65 -3.58 2.08 -6.22
CA GLY A 65 -3.10 2.02 -7.60
C GLY A 65 -1.59 1.80 -7.74
N VAL A 66 -0.81 1.95 -6.65
CA VAL A 66 0.64 1.78 -6.70
C VAL A 66 1.03 0.33 -6.97
N PHE A 67 0.34 -0.63 -6.34
CA PHE A 67 0.63 -2.04 -6.55
C PHE A 67 0.42 -2.47 -8.00
N GLU A 68 -0.68 -2.01 -8.62
CA GLU A 68 -0.96 -2.21 -10.04
C GLU A 68 0.12 -1.59 -10.92
N LYS A 69 0.59 -0.37 -10.60
CA LYS A 69 1.70 0.26 -11.33
C LYS A 69 3.02 -0.47 -11.19
N VAL A 70 3.32 -1.04 -10.02
CA VAL A 70 4.52 -1.87 -9.83
C VAL A 70 4.42 -3.15 -10.65
N LEU A 71 3.24 -3.79 -10.71
CA LEU A 71 3.02 -4.96 -11.56
C LEU A 71 3.12 -4.65 -13.07
N GLU A 72 2.68 -3.46 -13.50
CA GLU A 72 2.78 -3.01 -14.88
C GLU A 72 4.22 -2.67 -15.32
N ALA A 73 5.18 -2.58 -14.39
CA ALA A 73 6.56 -2.26 -14.73
C ALA A 73 7.20 -3.38 -15.57
N PRO A 74 7.97 -3.06 -16.63
CA PRO A 74 8.57 -4.06 -17.51
C PRO A 74 9.44 -5.10 -16.77
N ALA A 75 10.16 -4.69 -15.73
CA ALA A 75 10.97 -5.58 -14.89
C ALA A 75 10.14 -6.65 -14.17
N ASN A 76 8.86 -6.38 -13.92
CA ASN A 76 7.96 -7.24 -13.16
C ASN A 76 7.03 -8.09 -14.04
N ALA A 77 7.19 -8.08 -15.37
CA ALA A 77 6.26 -8.75 -16.29
C ALA A 77 6.05 -10.24 -15.98
N ALA A 78 7.13 -10.97 -15.65
CA ALA A 78 7.06 -12.38 -15.27
C ALA A 78 6.31 -12.58 -13.93
N VAL A 79 6.62 -11.73 -12.94
CA VAL A 79 5.97 -11.77 -11.61
C VAL A 79 4.49 -11.43 -11.72
N ALA A 80 4.12 -10.49 -12.59
CA ALA A 80 2.73 -10.12 -12.84
C ALA A 80 1.91 -11.26 -13.45
N ALA A 81 2.49 -12.01 -14.40
CA ALA A 81 1.84 -13.19 -14.97
C ALA A 81 1.61 -14.28 -13.91
N ASP A 82 2.62 -14.56 -13.09
CA ASP A 82 2.52 -15.53 -11.98
C ASP A 82 1.48 -15.10 -10.95
N TYR A 83 1.46 -13.81 -10.59
CA TYR A 83 0.50 -13.24 -9.65
C TYR A 83 -0.93 -13.39 -10.16
N ALA A 84 -1.20 -13.06 -11.43
CA ALA A 84 -2.53 -13.17 -12.01
C ALA A 84 -3.07 -14.62 -11.95
N LYS A 85 -2.21 -15.59 -12.26
CA LYS A 85 -2.54 -17.02 -12.15
C LYS A 85 -2.86 -17.43 -10.71
N LEU A 86 -2.00 -17.04 -9.75
CA LEU A 86 -2.17 -17.38 -8.34
C LEU A 86 -3.37 -16.68 -7.71
N ALA A 87 -3.70 -15.45 -8.12
CA ALA A 87 -4.88 -14.73 -7.65
C ALA A 87 -6.18 -15.39 -8.13
N ALA A 88 -6.22 -15.86 -9.39
CA ALA A 88 -7.33 -16.65 -9.91
C ALA A 88 -7.46 -17.99 -9.16
N GLU A 89 -6.33 -18.66 -8.91
CA GLU A 89 -6.30 -19.90 -8.12
C GLU A 89 -6.80 -19.67 -6.69
N ALA A 90 -6.37 -18.59 -6.02
CA ALA A 90 -6.83 -18.26 -4.67
C ALA A 90 -8.35 -18.03 -4.61
N THR A 91 -8.91 -17.37 -5.63
CA THR A 91 -10.36 -17.17 -5.76
C THR A 91 -11.09 -18.50 -5.97
N ALA A 92 -10.52 -19.39 -6.79
CA ALA A 92 -11.08 -20.72 -7.02
C ALA A 92 -11.06 -21.57 -5.74
N VAL A 93 -9.96 -21.57 -4.99
CA VAL A 93 -9.82 -22.29 -3.71
C VAL A 93 -10.81 -21.75 -2.66
N ALA A 94 -11.02 -20.43 -2.61
CA ALA A 94 -11.99 -19.83 -1.70
C ALA A 94 -13.44 -20.24 -2.02
N THR A 95 -13.75 -20.58 -3.28
CA THR A 95 -15.11 -20.91 -3.74
C THR A 95 -15.37 -22.42 -3.75
N ASN A 96 -14.40 -23.20 -4.20
CA ASN A 96 -14.55 -24.62 -4.50
C ASN A 96 -13.91 -25.54 -3.44
N GLY A 97 -13.30 -24.95 -2.39
CA GLY A 97 -12.47 -25.67 -1.44
C GLY A 97 -11.06 -25.96 -2.00
N GLY A 98 -10.16 -26.37 -1.11
CA GLY A 98 -8.75 -26.62 -1.43
C GLY A 98 -7.84 -26.21 -0.29
N ASP A 99 -6.55 -25.99 -0.59
CA ASP A 99 -5.57 -25.50 0.37
C ASP A 99 -5.37 -23.97 0.22
N PRO A 100 -6.11 -23.14 0.97
CA PRO A 100 -5.95 -21.69 0.93
C PRO A 100 -4.58 -21.26 1.47
N HIS A 101 -4.00 -22.00 2.40
CA HIS A 101 -2.71 -21.64 2.97
C HIS A 101 -1.59 -21.81 1.94
N GLY A 102 -1.58 -22.92 1.21
CA GLY A 102 -0.59 -23.17 0.16
C GLY A 102 -0.63 -22.17 -0.99
N VAL A 103 -1.83 -21.77 -1.45
CA VAL A 103 -1.94 -20.77 -2.52
C VAL A 103 -1.55 -19.37 -2.04
N LEU A 104 -1.95 -18.98 -0.81
CA LEU A 104 -1.58 -17.68 -0.23
C LEU A 104 -0.07 -17.59 0.07
N ALA A 105 0.56 -18.68 0.49
CA ALA A 105 2.00 -18.75 0.71
C ALA A 105 2.77 -18.53 -0.61
N ARG A 106 2.34 -19.17 -1.70
CA ARG A 106 2.91 -18.94 -3.04
C ARG A 106 2.66 -17.52 -3.54
N LEU A 107 1.46 -16.98 -3.33
CA LEU A 107 1.14 -15.60 -3.71
C LEU A 107 2.03 -14.60 -2.96
N ARG A 108 2.24 -14.79 -1.65
CA ARG A 108 3.19 -13.99 -0.86
C ARG A 108 4.61 -14.09 -1.42
N ALA A 109 5.09 -15.31 -1.70
CA ALA A 109 6.43 -15.51 -2.27
C ALA A 109 6.59 -14.83 -3.64
N THR A 110 5.54 -14.85 -4.48
CA THR A 110 5.52 -14.15 -5.76
C THR A 110 5.60 -12.64 -5.60
N VAL A 111 4.80 -12.05 -4.71
CA VAL A 111 4.83 -10.59 -4.45
C VAL A 111 6.20 -10.13 -3.92
N LEU A 112 6.88 -10.96 -3.13
CA LEU A 112 8.23 -10.65 -2.63
C LEU A 112 9.33 -10.63 -3.71
N ARG A 113 9.07 -11.13 -4.92
CA ARG A 113 9.99 -11.05 -6.06
C ARG A 113 9.85 -9.76 -6.87
N LEU A 114 8.90 -8.88 -6.52
CA LEU A 114 8.72 -7.63 -7.23
C LEU A 114 9.92 -6.72 -7.05
N GLU A 115 10.39 -6.17 -8.17
CA GLU A 115 11.39 -5.12 -8.18
C GLU A 115 10.71 -3.75 -8.05
N ALA A 116 11.25 -2.89 -7.18
CA ALA A 116 10.74 -1.54 -6.99
C ALA A 116 11.13 -0.66 -8.21
N PRO A 117 10.16 -0.10 -8.96
CA PRO A 117 10.48 0.80 -10.07
C PRO A 117 11.22 2.05 -9.56
N GLU A 118 12.17 2.56 -10.34
CA GLU A 118 12.94 3.78 -9.99
C GLU A 118 12.04 4.98 -9.62
N PRO A 119 10.92 5.26 -10.33
CA PRO A 119 10.01 6.34 -9.93
C PRO A 119 9.41 6.16 -8.54
N LEU A 120 9.10 4.92 -8.14
CA LEU A 120 8.57 4.61 -6.81
C LEU A 120 9.61 4.96 -5.73
N VAL A 121 10.84 4.50 -5.91
CA VAL A 121 11.94 4.77 -4.96
C VAL A 121 12.16 6.28 -4.80
N LYS A 122 12.22 7.00 -5.93
CA LYS A 122 12.42 8.45 -5.94
C LYS A 122 11.30 9.21 -5.22
N GLU A 123 10.04 8.86 -5.48
CA GLU A 123 8.90 9.52 -4.84
C GLU A 123 8.81 9.20 -3.35
N VAL A 124 9.13 7.97 -2.94
CA VAL A 124 9.21 7.59 -1.51
C VAL A 124 10.24 8.45 -0.81
N LEU A 125 11.48 8.54 -1.32
CA LEU A 125 12.53 9.37 -0.72
C LEU A 125 12.10 10.85 -0.65
N THR A 126 11.48 11.36 -1.70
CA THR A 126 10.98 12.74 -1.76
C THR A 126 9.91 12.99 -0.70
N ALA A 127 8.93 12.08 -0.56
CA ALA A 127 7.85 12.18 0.43
C ALA A 127 8.36 12.05 1.86
N LEU A 128 9.33 11.17 2.11
CA LEU A 128 9.95 11.00 3.43
C LEU A 128 10.70 12.28 3.86
N ARG A 129 11.44 12.92 2.94
CA ARG A 129 12.10 14.22 3.20
C ARG A 129 11.10 15.34 3.44
N ALA A 130 10.07 15.45 2.60
CA ALA A 130 9.04 16.47 2.76
C ALA A 130 8.21 16.31 4.06
N SER A 131 8.22 15.10 4.63
CA SER A 131 7.60 14.78 5.91
C SER A 131 8.59 14.84 7.08
N ASP A 132 9.81 15.32 6.86
CA ASP A 132 10.89 15.42 7.85
C ASP A 132 11.25 14.07 8.53
N ILE A 133 11.02 12.94 7.85
CA ILE A 133 11.32 11.60 8.37
C ILE A 133 12.81 11.28 8.19
N ILE A 134 13.37 11.69 7.05
CA ILE A 134 14.79 11.51 6.70
C ILE A 134 15.40 12.84 6.27
N LYS A 135 16.72 12.94 6.37
CA LYS A 135 17.51 14.08 5.87
C LYS A 135 17.94 13.85 4.41
N ALA A 136 18.41 14.91 3.76
CA ALA A 136 19.08 14.77 2.47
C ALA A 136 20.37 13.95 2.63
N GLY A 137 20.63 13.02 1.71
CA GLY A 137 21.75 12.09 1.80
C GLY A 137 21.47 10.79 2.56
N GLU A 138 20.40 10.71 3.37
CA GLU A 138 19.98 9.46 4.01
C GLU A 138 19.17 8.59 3.02
N LEU A 139 19.41 7.28 3.03
CA LEU A 139 18.71 6.29 2.20
C LEU A 139 18.90 6.49 0.68
N GLU A 140 19.92 7.25 0.27
CA GLU A 140 20.29 7.52 -1.12
C GLU A 140 21.32 6.52 -1.69
N GLY A 141 21.85 5.63 -0.85
CA GLY A 141 22.80 4.59 -1.22
C GLY A 141 22.22 3.18 -1.21
N LYS A 142 23.09 2.17 -1.24
CA LYS A 142 22.75 0.74 -1.10
C LYS A 142 22.34 0.33 0.32
N GLU A 143 21.92 1.28 1.16
CA GLU A 143 21.51 1.02 2.55
C GLU A 143 20.29 0.08 2.63
N TRP A 144 19.54 -0.03 1.53
CA TRP A 144 18.44 -0.99 1.35
C TRP A 144 18.87 -2.39 0.92
N ASP A 145 20.07 -2.57 0.36
CA ASP A 145 20.52 -3.84 -0.22
C ASP A 145 20.99 -4.86 0.85
N GLY A 146 21.01 -4.45 2.13
CA GLY A 146 21.47 -5.26 3.27
C GLY A 146 20.43 -5.45 4.38
N ALA A 147 19.16 -5.07 4.16
CA ALA A 147 18.07 -5.19 5.13
C ALA A 147 17.18 -6.41 4.87
#